data_AF-A0A8K0PB52-F1
#
_entry.id   AF-A0A8K0PB52-F1
#
_cell.length_a   1.000
_cell.length_b   1.000
_cell.length_c   1.000
_cell.angle_alpha   90.00
_cell.angle_beta   90.00
_cell.angle_gamma   90.00
#
_symmetry.space_group_name_H-M   'P 1'
#
loop_
_entity.id
_entity.type
_entity.pdbx_description
1 polymer ?
#
loop_
_entity_poly.entity_id
_entity_poly.type
_entity_poly.pdbx_seq_one_letter_code
_entity_poly.pdbx_strand_id
1 'polypeptide(L)'
;MKRRIYDMFAHKNVPEYRTGIFTVCTGFMISSKIRRSLLLFEPINERICKIRIKGKFRNMTFITVHAPTGDQTELEKEEFYEELENMPQL
;
A
#
# COMPACT_ATOMS: atom_id res chain seq x y z
N MET A 1 0.57 10.87 -23.68
CA MET A 1 1.34 10.63 -22.43
C MET A 1 0.49 10.64 -21.15
N LYS A 2 -0.67 11.33 -21.09
CA LYS A 2 -1.50 11.47 -19.86
C LYS A 2 -2.46 10.31 -19.52
N ARG A 3 -2.61 9.29 -20.38
CA ARG A 3 -3.67 8.26 -20.21
C ARG A 3 -3.29 7.04 -19.34
N ARG A 4 -2.02 6.86 -18.95
CA ARG A 4 -1.59 5.64 -18.21
C ARG A 4 -1.59 5.76 -16.69
N ILE A 5 -1.66 6.98 -16.15
CA ILE A 5 -1.62 7.20 -14.70
C ILE A 5 -2.96 6.82 -14.04
N TYR A 6 -4.09 7.02 -14.75
CA TYR A 6 -5.43 6.77 -14.19
C TYR A 6 -5.80 5.29 -14.07
N ASP A 7 -5.16 4.39 -14.83
CA ASP A 7 -5.40 2.93 -14.71
C ASP A 7 -4.90 2.35 -13.37
N MET A 8 -4.18 3.15 -12.58
CA MET A 8 -3.61 2.76 -11.29
C MET A 8 -4.64 2.79 -10.15
N PHE A 9 -5.73 3.55 -10.30
CA PHE A 9 -6.78 3.69 -9.28
C PHE A 9 -7.99 2.76 -9.50
N ALA A 10 -8.05 2.03 -10.63
CA ALA A 10 -9.31 1.51 -11.17
C ALA A 10 -9.57 0.01 -10.93
N HIS A 11 -9.01 -0.61 -9.88
CA HIS A 11 -9.46 -1.95 -9.46
C HIS A 11 -10.36 -1.85 -8.22
N LYS A 12 -11.58 -1.34 -8.44
CA LYS A 12 -12.88 -1.56 -7.75
C LYS A 12 -13.00 -1.76 -6.22
N ASN A 13 -11.96 -1.67 -5.40
CA ASN A 13 -12.04 -1.78 -3.93
C ASN A 13 -11.07 -0.82 -3.22
N VAL A 14 -10.69 0.29 -3.85
CA VAL A 14 -9.90 1.34 -3.19
C VAL A 14 -10.89 2.42 -2.73
N PRO A 15 -10.96 2.75 -1.42
CA PRO A 15 -11.83 3.81 -0.95
C PRO A 15 -11.49 5.11 -1.68
N GLU A 16 -12.51 5.79 -2.18
CA GLU A 16 -12.37 7.01 -2.96
C GLU A 16 -11.98 8.17 -2.02
N TYR A 17 -10.72 8.27 -1.62
CA TYR A 17 -10.21 9.41 -0.87
C TYR A 17 -10.02 10.61 -1.81
N ARG A 18 -11.15 11.26 -2.14
CA ARG A 18 -11.21 12.60 -2.70
C ARG A 18 -11.60 13.60 -1.62
N THR A 19 -10.63 14.12 -0.89
CA THR A 19 -10.78 15.39 -0.15
C THR A 19 -9.42 16.08 -0.13
N GLY A 20 -9.40 17.40 -0.33
CA GLY A 20 -8.20 18.23 -0.40
C GLY A 20 -7.49 18.41 0.95
N ILE A 21 -7.27 17.31 1.65
CA ILE A 21 -6.54 17.21 2.90
C ILE A 21 -5.27 16.42 2.57
N PHE A 22 -4.09 16.95 2.94
CA PHE A 22 -2.83 16.19 2.90
C PHE A 22 -2.86 15.13 4.00
N THR A 23 -3.70 14.12 3.84
CA THR A 23 -3.64 12.93 4.67
C THR A 23 -2.46 12.11 4.18
N VAL A 24 -1.66 11.60 5.11
CA VAL A 24 -0.61 10.65 4.81
C VAL A 24 -1.23 9.47 4.05
N CYS A 25 -0.69 9.13 2.89
CA CYS A 25 -1.17 8.00 2.10
C CYS A 25 0.00 7.14 1.64
N THR A 26 -0.21 5.84 1.63
CA THR A 26 0.69 4.87 1.01
C THR A 26 0.09 4.25 -0.24
N GLY A 27 0.93 3.80 -1.18
CA GLY A 27 0.47 3.23 -2.43
C GLY A 27 1.60 2.77 -3.35
N PHE A 28 1.26 1.94 -4.35
CA PHE A 28 2.23 1.36 -5.27
C PHE A 28 1.99 1.82 -6.70
N MET A 29 3.04 2.33 -7.33
CA MET A 29 3.08 2.54 -8.78
C MET A 29 3.66 1.31 -9.47
N ILE A 30 2.83 0.61 -10.25
CA ILE A 30 3.27 -0.59 -10.98
C ILE A 30 3.28 -0.34 -12.48
N SER A 31 4.27 -0.94 -13.17
CA SER A 31 4.29 -0.92 -14.63
C SER A 31 3.15 -1.78 -15.19
N SER A 32 2.64 -1.41 -16.36
CA SER A 32 1.60 -2.20 -17.04
C SER A 32 2.02 -3.63 -17.34
N LYS A 33 3.33 -3.90 -17.43
CA LYS A 33 3.90 -5.24 -17.62
C LYS A 33 3.69 -6.12 -16.39
N ILE A 34 3.77 -5.53 -15.19
CA ILE A 34 3.66 -6.22 -13.89
C ILE A 34 2.19 -6.43 -13.50
N ARG A 35 1.25 -5.64 -14.05
CA ARG A 35 -0.19 -5.73 -13.74
C ARG A 35 -0.75 -7.15 -13.82
N ARG A 36 -0.35 -7.94 -14.82
CA ARG A 36 -0.82 -9.34 -14.99
C ARG A 36 -0.23 -10.31 -13.96
N SER A 37 0.85 -9.92 -13.32
CA SER A 37 1.50 -10.70 -12.25
C SER A 37 1.04 -10.25 -10.86
N LEU A 38 0.18 -9.24 -10.74
CA LEU A 38 -0.36 -8.83 -9.44
C LEU A 38 -1.29 -9.93 -8.91
N LEU A 39 -0.91 -10.51 -7.78
CA LEU A 39 -1.67 -11.55 -7.09
C LEU A 39 -2.64 -10.96 -6.06
N LEU A 40 -2.20 -9.90 -5.38
CA LEU A 40 -2.94 -9.30 -4.27
C LEU A 40 -2.57 -7.83 -4.13
N PHE A 41 -3.56 -7.02 -3.77
CA PHE A 41 -3.38 -5.68 -3.23
C PHE A 41 -4.29 -5.54 -2.01
N GLU A 42 -3.70 -5.20 -0.87
CA GLU A 42 -4.40 -5.03 0.40
C GLU A 42 -4.02 -3.65 0.97
N PRO A 43 -4.95 -2.68 0.98
CA PRO A 43 -4.80 -1.46 1.75
C PRO A 43 -5.16 -1.77 3.21
N ILE A 44 -4.16 -1.85 4.08
CA ILE A 44 -4.36 -2.31 5.46
C ILE A 44 -4.90 -1.15 6.30
N ASN A 45 -4.30 0.02 6.16
CA ASN A 45 -4.79 1.29 6.72
C ASN A 45 -4.25 2.46 5.88
N GLU A 46 -4.47 3.71 6.33
CA GLU A 46 -4.00 4.91 5.61
C GLU A 46 -2.46 4.94 5.42
N ARG A 47 -1.73 4.31 6.35
CA ARG A 47 -0.26 4.34 6.45
C ARG A 47 0.41 3.06 5.98
N ILE A 48 -0.33 1.99 5.69
CA ILE A 48 0.25 0.71 5.29
C ILE A 48 -0.54 0.08 4.14
N CYS A 49 0.18 -0.24 3.06
CA CYS A 49 -0.34 -1.01 1.95
C CYS A 49 0.58 -2.17 1.61
N LYS A 50 -0.01 -3.27 1.14
CA LYS A 50 0.70 -4.48 0.73
C LYS A 50 0.31 -4.89 -0.67
N ILE A 51 1.29 -5.26 -1.49
CA ILE A 51 1.07 -5.95 -2.77
C ILE A 51 1.80 -7.28 -2.79
N ARG A 52 1.20 -8.26 -3.46
CA ARG A 52 1.87 -9.51 -3.79
C ARG A 52 1.95 -9.66 -5.30
N ILE A 53 3.14 -9.95 -5.80
CA ILE A 53 3.43 -10.12 -7.21
C ILE A 53 3.95 -11.53 -7.45
N LYS A 54 3.41 -12.19 -8.48
CA LYS A 54 3.92 -13.45 -9.00
C LYS A 54 5.26 -13.21 -9.69
N GLY A 55 6.33 -13.66 -9.05
CA GLY A 55 7.65 -13.71 -9.68
C GLY A 55 7.83 -15.00 -10.48
N LYS A 56 8.92 -15.06 -11.25
CA LYS A 56 9.26 -16.24 -12.06
C LYS A 56 9.66 -17.44 -11.20
N PHE A 57 10.40 -17.20 -10.11
CA PHE A 57 10.94 -18.25 -9.24
C PHE A 57 10.19 -18.36 -7.91
N ARG A 58 9.76 -17.22 -7.35
CA ARG A 58 8.99 -17.13 -6.12
C ARG A 58 8.04 -15.94 -6.21
N ASN A 59 6.96 -16.00 -5.46
CA ASN A 59 6.10 -14.83 -5.25
C ASN A 59 6.84 -13.82 -4.36
N MET A 60 6.64 -12.54 -4.63
CA MET A 60 7.23 -11.45 -3.86
C MET A 60 6.11 -10.64 -3.22
N THR A 61 6.27 -10.33 -1.94
CA THR A 61 5.40 -9.42 -1.20
C THR A 61 6.15 -8.12 -0.98
N PHE A 62 5.54 -6.99 -1.32
CA PHE A 62 6.06 -5.67 -1.03
C PHE A 62 5.10 -4.97 -0.08
N ILE A 63 5.65 -4.36 0.96
CA ILE A 63 4.90 -3.57 1.93
C ILE A 63 5.44 -2.15 1.86
N THR A 64 4.54 -1.17 1.75
CA THR A 64 4.86 0.24 1.85
C THR A 64 4.24 0.76 3.14
N VAL A 65 5.05 1.46 3.91
CA VAL A 65 4.64 2.03 5.19
C VAL A 65 5.01 3.50 5.26
N HIS A 66 4.16 4.29 5.91
CA HIS A 66 4.49 5.63 6.37
C HIS A 66 4.65 5.61 7.88
N ALA A 67 5.91 5.63 8.33
CA ALA A 67 6.22 5.62 9.75
C ALA A 67 5.68 6.88 10.44
N PRO A 68 5.16 6.75 11.67
CA PRO A 68 4.75 7.90 12.47
C PRO A 68 5.95 8.81 12.74
N THR A 69 5.73 10.12 12.67
CA THR A 69 6.73 11.15 12.98
C THR A 69 6.99 11.23 14.48
N GLY A 70 8.15 11.77 14.88
CA GLY A 70 8.57 11.84 16.29
C GLY A 70 7.57 12.55 17.21
N ASP A 71 6.79 13.50 16.66
CA ASP A 71 5.79 14.30 17.38
C ASP A 71 4.48 13.54 17.68
N GLN A 72 4.30 12.33 17.16
CA GLN A 72 3.15 11.48 17.50
C GLN A 72 3.32 10.86 18.88
N THR A 73 2.18 10.52 19.50
CA THR A 73 2.15 9.91 20.82
C THR A 73 2.84 8.54 20.82
N GLU A 74 3.38 8.12 21.97
CA GLU A 74 3.99 6.79 22.08
C GLU A 74 2.98 5.67 21.81
N LEU A 75 1.71 5.86 22.20
CA LEU A 75 0.64 4.93 21.89
C LEU A 75 0.44 4.77 20.37
N GLU A 76 0.38 5.86 19.61
CA GLU A 76 0.26 5.81 18.13
C GLU A 76 1.46 5.12 17.47
N LYS A 77 2.66 5.22 18.08
CA LYS A 77 3.86 4.52 17.60
C LYS A 77 3.77 3.03 17.91
N GLU A 78 3.42 2.67 19.14
CA GLU A 78 3.24 1.28 19.57
C GLU A 78 2.21 0.57 18.70
N GLU A 79 1.01 1.15 18.55
CA GLU A 79 -0.05 0.62 17.68
C GLU A 79 0.45 0.41 16.24
N PHE A 80 1.19 1.38 15.68
CA PHE A 80 1.75 1.25 14.33
C PHE A 80 2.75 0.09 14.20
N TYR A 81 3.65 -0.08 15.18
CA TYR A 81 4.64 -1.16 15.15
C TYR A 81 4.01 -2.53 15.41
N GLU A 82 3.00 -2.61 16.29
CA GLU A 82 2.22 -3.83 16.51
C GLU A 82 1.46 -4.26 15.25
N GLU A 83 0.82 -3.33 14.54
CA GLU A 83 0.15 -3.63 13.27
C GLU A 83 1.12 -4.15 12.20
N LEU A 84 2.33 -3.58 12.16
CA LEU A 84 3.41 -4.00 11.27
C LEU A 84 3.92 -5.41 11.58
N GLU A 85 4.12 -5.73 12.86
CA GLU A 85 4.63 -7.02 13.31
C GLU A 85 3.60 -8.14 13.10
N ASN A 86 2.32 -7.84 13.32
CA ASN A 86 1.22 -8.78 13.12
C ASN A 86 0.88 -9.03 11.63
N MET A 87 1.59 -8.38 10.70
CA MET A 87 1.33 -8.59 9.27
C MET A 87 1.66 -10.02 8.84
N PRO A 88 0.74 -10.72 8.15
CA PRO A 88 0.99 -12.07 7.68
C PRO A 88 2.17 -12.09 6.69
N GLN A 89 3.22 -12.83 7.04
CA GLN A 89 4.34 -13.10 6.15
C GLN A 89 3.97 -14.25 5.21
N LEU A 90 3.48 -13.91 4.02
CA LEU A 90 3.10 -14.86 2.97
C LEU A 90 4.10 -14.86 1.81
#